data_AF-A0A060XCL6-F1
#
_entry.id   AF-A0A060XCL6-F1
#
_cell.length_a   1.000
_cell.length_b   1.000
_cell.length_c   1.000
_cell.angle_alpha   90.00
_cell.angle_beta   90.00
_cell.angle_gamma   90.00
#
_symmetry.space_group_name_H-M   'P 1'
#
loop_
_entity.id
_entity.type
_entity.pdbx_description
1 polymer ?
#
loop_
_entity_poly.entity_id
_entity_poly.type
_entity_poly.pdbx_seq_one_letter_code
_entity_poly.pdbx_strand_id
1 'polypeptide(L)'
;MLNPALSAREDTDADNNLRVGLLMVVSFFLIISVLAFPNGPFTRPHPAIWRMVFGMSVLYFLFLVILLFLNWAQVNRLMYWVDPNLRYANREADIMEYAVNCHVITWERILSHFDIFVFGNFAGWAMKALLIRSYGVCWTISITRELTELFFMHLLPNFFECWWYQVILDFLLCNGGGIWLGMTVCRFLEMHTYQLASIK
;
A
#
# COMPACT_ATOMS: atom_id res chain seq x y z
N MET A 1 33.08 26.95 -13.33
CA MET A 1 32.10 27.89 -12.77
C MET A 1 31.02 27.07 -12.07
N LEU A 2 31.08 26.98 -10.74
CA LEU A 2 30.02 26.36 -9.94
C LEU A 2 28.81 27.31 -9.92
N ASN A 3 27.61 26.78 -10.14
CA ASN A 3 26.36 27.53 -10.04
C ASN A 3 26.18 28.09 -8.62
N PRO A 4 25.97 29.42 -8.43
CA PRO A 4 25.78 30.04 -7.12
C PRO A 4 24.38 29.81 -6.52
N ALA A 5 23.51 29.02 -7.17
CA ALA A 5 22.17 28.71 -6.66
C ALA A 5 22.15 27.83 -5.40
N LEU A 6 23.31 27.39 -4.90
CA LEU A 6 23.43 26.65 -3.63
C LEU A 6 23.69 27.57 -2.41
N SER A 7 23.85 28.89 -2.59
CA SER A 7 24.18 29.80 -1.48
C SER A 7 23.43 31.14 -1.54
N ALA A 8 22.21 31.15 -1.03
CA ALA A 8 21.61 32.27 -0.29
C ALA A 8 20.23 31.80 0.16
N ARG A 9 20.13 31.28 1.38
CA ARG A 9 18.85 30.96 2.00
C ARG A 9 18.20 32.30 2.33
N GLU A 10 17.16 32.67 1.61
CA GLU A 10 16.34 33.83 1.97
C GLU A 10 15.70 33.54 3.34
N ASP A 11 16.07 34.30 4.37
CA ASP A 11 15.61 34.14 5.77
C ASP A 11 14.10 34.41 5.95
N THR A 12 13.37 34.63 4.85
CA THR A 12 11.99 35.09 4.84
C THR A 12 10.96 33.97 5.02
N ASP A 13 11.32 32.69 4.87
CA ASP A 13 10.33 31.60 4.97
C ASP A 13 10.88 30.34 5.68
N ALA A 14 10.67 30.27 7.00
CA ALA A 14 11.10 29.15 7.84
C ALA A 14 10.47 27.81 7.43
N ASP A 15 9.24 27.82 6.93
CA ASP A 15 8.53 26.62 6.48
C ASP A 15 9.12 26.07 5.18
N ASN A 16 9.44 26.94 4.23
CA ASN A 16 10.12 26.54 2.99
C ASN A 16 11.51 25.97 3.30
N ASN A 17 12.23 26.61 4.21
CA ASN A 17 13.52 26.16 4.70
C ASN A 17 13.45 24.77 5.33
N LEU A 18 12.41 24.47 6.11
CA LEU A 18 12.18 23.14 6.69
C LEU A 18 11.86 22.09 5.61
N ARG A 19 11.02 22.41 4.62
CA ARG A 19 10.66 21.51 3.50
C ARG A 19 11.89 21.12 2.69
N VAL A 20 12.72 22.10 2.31
CA VAL A 20 13.98 21.83 1.59
C VAL A 20 14.93 20.99 2.45
N GLY A 21 15.04 21.29 3.75
CA GLY A 21 15.85 20.50 4.68
C GLY A 21 15.43 19.03 4.74
N LEU A 22 14.13 18.77 4.90
CA LEU A 22 13.56 17.41 4.91
C LEU A 22 13.79 16.70 3.58
N LEU A 23 13.58 17.38 2.45
CA LEU A 23 13.84 16.82 1.11
C LEU A 23 15.29 16.37 0.98
N MET A 24 16.25 17.20 1.40
CA MET A 24 17.67 16.86 1.34
C MET A 24 18.01 15.65 2.23
N VAL A 25 17.47 15.58 3.46
CA VAL A 25 17.68 14.44 4.35
C VAL A 25 17.15 13.14 3.72
N VAL A 26 15.94 13.18 3.15
CA VAL A 26 15.35 12.02 2.45
C VAL A 26 16.20 11.63 1.24
N SER A 27 16.61 12.59 0.41
CA SER A 27 17.46 12.31 -0.75
C SER A 27 18.79 11.67 -0.38
N PHE A 28 19.49 12.20 0.64
CA PHE A 28 20.75 11.61 1.12
C PHE A 28 20.53 10.21 1.71
N PHE A 29 19.46 10.01 2.47
CA PHE A 29 19.13 8.69 3.00
C PHE A 29 18.87 7.67 1.88
N LEU A 30 18.18 8.05 0.80
CA LEU A 30 17.96 7.18 -0.36
C LEU A 30 19.26 6.85 -1.11
N ILE A 31 20.20 7.79 -1.20
CA ILE A 31 21.53 7.50 -1.76
C ILE A 31 22.25 6.44 -0.89
N ILE A 32 22.23 6.63 0.44
CA ILE A 32 22.81 5.66 1.37
C ILE A 32 22.10 4.30 1.26
N SER A 33 20.77 4.29 1.11
CA SER A 33 19.99 3.06 0.99
C SER A 33 20.41 2.27 -0.26
N VAL A 34 20.65 2.95 -1.38
CA VAL A 34 21.17 2.33 -2.60
C VAL A 34 22.56 1.73 -2.41
N LEU A 35 23.45 2.40 -1.68
CA LEU A 35 24.84 1.98 -1.51
C LEU A 35 25.01 0.88 -0.44
N ALA A 36 24.32 1.01 0.69
CA ALA A 36 24.57 0.19 1.88
C ALA A 36 23.62 -1.01 2.02
N PHE A 37 22.40 -0.94 1.48
CA PHE A 37 21.44 -2.03 1.69
C PHE A 37 21.70 -3.23 0.79
N PRO A 38 21.53 -4.45 1.31
CA PRO A 38 21.71 -5.67 0.54
C PRO A 38 20.66 -5.78 -0.56
N ASN A 39 20.94 -6.60 -1.57
CA ASN A 39 19.95 -6.94 -2.58
C ASN A 39 18.82 -7.76 -1.95
N GLY A 40 17.59 -7.32 -2.14
CA GLY A 40 16.41 -8.08 -1.79
C GLY A 40 16.14 -9.24 -2.77
N PRO A 41 15.07 -10.01 -2.55
CA PRO A 41 14.66 -11.10 -3.43
C PRO A 41 14.23 -10.62 -4.82
N PHE A 42 13.88 -9.34 -4.95
CA PHE A 42 13.52 -8.71 -6.21
C PHE A 42 14.76 -8.12 -6.90
N THR A 43 15.09 -8.65 -8.07
CA THR A 43 16.28 -8.25 -8.84
C THR A 43 15.96 -7.41 -10.09
N ARG A 44 14.71 -7.43 -10.58
CA ARG A 44 14.25 -6.69 -11.77
C ARG A 44 13.19 -5.65 -11.41
N PRO A 45 13.11 -4.47 -12.05
CA PRO A 45 13.88 -4.07 -13.24
C PRO A 45 15.34 -3.67 -12.96
N HIS A 46 15.64 -3.06 -11.81
CA HIS A 46 17.02 -2.77 -11.38
C HIS A 46 17.16 -2.87 -9.85
N PRO A 47 18.24 -3.44 -9.30
CA PRO A 47 18.41 -3.60 -7.85
C PRO A 47 18.36 -2.28 -7.06
N ALA A 48 18.86 -1.18 -7.63
CA ALA A 48 18.82 0.13 -6.99
C ALA A 48 17.39 0.61 -6.72
N ILE A 49 16.41 0.30 -7.58
CA ILE A 49 15.00 0.67 -7.38
C ILE A 49 14.49 -0.02 -6.12
N TRP A 50 14.74 -1.31 -5.96
CA TRP A 50 14.29 -2.05 -4.79
C TRP A 50 14.99 -1.61 -3.49
N ARG A 51 16.26 -1.23 -3.56
CA ARG A 51 16.98 -0.63 -2.42
C ARG A 51 16.45 0.76 -2.04
N MET A 52 16.02 1.57 -3.01
CA MET A 52 15.32 2.83 -2.74
C MET A 52 13.94 2.59 -2.14
N VAL A 53 13.16 1.64 -2.67
CA VAL A 53 11.85 1.26 -2.13
C VAL A 53 11.99 0.79 -0.68
N PHE A 54 12.95 -0.09 -0.40
CA PHE A 54 13.21 -0.54 0.97
C PHE A 54 13.64 0.62 1.89
N GLY A 55 14.50 1.53 1.41
CA GLY A 55 14.84 2.75 2.15
C GLY A 55 13.65 3.65 2.43
N MET A 56 12.77 3.86 1.46
CA MET A 56 11.54 4.62 1.66
C MET A 56 10.63 3.95 2.70
N SER A 57 10.53 2.62 2.68
CA SER A 57 9.77 1.87 3.69
C SER A 57 10.33 2.06 5.11
N VAL A 58 11.66 2.12 5.28
CA VAL A 58 12.29 2.40 6.58
C VAL A 58 11.98 3.83 7.03
N LEU A 59 12.10 4.82 6.15
CA LEU A 59 11.73 6.21 6.48
C LEU A 59 10.26 6.33 6.87
N TYR A 60 9.37 5.67 6.14
CA TYR A 60 7.95 5.61 6.46
C TYR A 60 7.70 4.98 7.82
N PHE A 61 8.36 3.86 8.13
CA PHE A 61 8.24 3.22 9.45
C PHE A 61 8.72 4.15 10.58
N LEU A 62 9.86 4.82 10.42
CA LEU A 62 10.36 5.78 11.42
C LEU A 62 9.40 6.97 11.59
N PHE A 63 8.80 7.43 10.50
CA PHE A 63 7.77 8.47 10.54
C PHE A 63 6.52 8.01 11.30
N LEU A 64 6.05 6.78 11.09
CA LEU A 64 4.94 6.21 11.87
C LEU A 64 5.27 6.08 13.36
N VAL A 65 6.50 5.69 13.70
CA VAL A 65 6.97 5.63 15.10
C VAL A 65 6.92 7.01 15.73
N ILE A 66 7.33 8.06 15.01
CA ILE A 66 7.19 9.45 15.47
C ILE A 66 5.71 9.76 15.72
N LEU A 67 4.83 9.52 14.74
CA LEU A 67 3.39 9.79 14.86
C LEU A 67 2.75 9.14 16.10
N LEU A 68 3.21 7.95 16.51
CA LEU A 68 2.71 7.26 17.70
C LEU A 68 2.89 8.07 18.99
N PHE A 69 3.93 8.92 19.08
CA PHE A 69 4.19 9.77 20.24
C PHE A 69 3.54 11.16 20.15
N LEU A 70 2.94 11.53 19.02
CA LEU A 70 2.26 12.81 18.87
C LEU A 70 0.81 12.74 19.35
N ASN A 71 0.35 13.82 19.98
CA ASN A 71 -1.07 13.99 20.31
C ASN A 71 -1.90 14.28 19.04
N TRP A 72 -3.19 13.98 19.07
CA TRP A 72 -4.12 14.17 17.95
C TRP A 72 -4.05 15.58 17.32
N ALA A 73 -3.99 16.63 18.15
CA ALA A 73 -3.89 18.00 17.67
C ALA A 73 -2.56 18.29 16.93
N GLN A 74 -1.47 17.64 17.34
CA GLN A 74 -0.16 17.78 16.70
C GLN A 74 -0.13 16.99 15.38
N VAL A 75 -0.72 15.79 15.34
CA VAL A 75 -0.87 15.00 14.12
C VAL A 75 -1.67 15.77 13.07
N ASN A 76 -2.83 16.33 13.43
CA ASN A 76 -3.64 17.12 12.48
C ASN A 76 -2.88 18.34 11.96
N ARG A 77 -2.15 19.05 12.83
CA ARG A 77 -1.31 20.18 12.40
C ARG A 77 -0.24 19.74 11.38
N LEU A 78 0.40 18.61 11.62
CA LEU A 78 1.39 18.04 10.71
C LEU A 78 0.76 17.61 9.38
N MET A 79 -0.39 16.94 9.40
CA MET A 79 -1.10 16.53 8.18
C MET A 79 -1.53 17.74 7.34
N TYR A 80 -2.05 18.80 7.96
CA TYR A 80 -2.40 20.04 7.27
C TYR A 80 -1.20 20.81 6.74
N TRP A 81 -0.01 20.62 7.32
CA TRP A 81 1.22 21.22 6.83
C TRP A 81 1.77 20.49 5.60
N VAL A 82 1.55 19.16 5.53
CA VAL A 82 1.89 18.33 4.37
C VAL A 82 0.93 18.59 3.21
N ASP A 83 -0.38 18.55 3.45
CA ASP A 83 -1.39 18.90 2.45
C ASP A 83 -2.50 19.77 3.08
N PRO A 84 -2.55 21.07 2.74
CA PRO A 84 -3.54 22.01 3.26
C PRO A 84 -4.99 21.65 2.92
N ASN A 85 -5.22 20.91 1.84
CA ASN A 85 -6.58 20.60 1.37
C ASN A 85 -7.31 19.62 2.31
N LEU A 86 -6.59 18.86 3.14
CA LEU A 86 -7.18 17.99 4.15
C LEU A 86 -8.06 18.72 5.17
N ARG A 87 -7.95 20.04 5.31
CA ARG A 87 -8.81 20.83 6.21
C ARG A 87 -10.28 20.83 5.78
N TYR A 88 -10.54 20.60 4.50
CA TYR A 88 -11.87 20.72 3.89
C TYR A 88 -12.36 19.40 3.29
N ALA A 89 -11.58 18.33 3.38
CA ALA A 89 -11.98 17.02 2.89
C ALA A 89 -13.02 16.40 3.82
N ASN A 90 -14.21 16.10 3.27
CA ASN A 90 -15.19 15.25 3.95
C ASN A 90 -14.78 13.78 3.79
N ARG A 91 -14.93 12.98 4.84
CA ARG A 91 -14.59 11.56 4.83
C ARG A 91 -15.67 10.79 4.06
N GLU A 92 -15.33 10.25 2.90
CA GLU A 92 -16.24 9.41 2.09
C GLU A 92 -16.74 8.16 2.84
N ALA A 93 -15.93 7.65 3.78
CA ALA A 93 -16.28 6.51 4.62
C ALA A 93 -17.45 6.76 5.60
N ASP A 94 -17.89 8.01 5.79
CA ASP A 94 -19.07 8.33 6.62
C ASP A 94 -20.39 8.30 5.80
N ILE A 95 -20.32 8.07 4.48
CA ILE A 95 -21.45 8.21 3.54
C ILE A 95 -21.95 6.86 3.01
N MET A 96 -21.09 5.84 3.00
CA MET A 96 -21.39 4.53 2.42
C MET A 96 -21.64 3.48 3.51
N GLU A 97 -22.87 3.01 3.64
CA GLU A 97 -23.23 1.92 4.55
C GLU A 97 -23.15 0.56 3.84
N TYR A 98 -21.94 -0.01 3.72
CA TYR A 98 -21.71 -1.26 2.97
C TYR A 98 -22.24 -2.54 3.64
N ALA A 99 -22.68 -2.50 4.90
CA ALA A 99 -23.13 -3.69 5.65
C ALA A 99 -24.53 -3.58 6.27
N VAL A 100 -25.49 -2.97 5.56
CA VAL A 100 -26.88 -2.94 6.01
C VAL A 100 -27.66 -4.10 5.39
N ASN A 101 -28.30 -4.96 6.21
CA ASN A 101 -29.13 -6.08 5.77
C ASN A 101 -28.42 -7.18 4.92
N CYS A 102 -27.31 -7.71 5.43
CA CYS A 102 -26.47 -8.72 4.75
C CYS A 102 -27.09 -10.12 4.54
N HIS A 103 -28.34 -10.34 4.95
CA HIS A 103 -29.06 -11.60 4.75
C HIS A 103 -29.82 -11.67 3.42
N VAL A 104 -30.10 -10.53 2.79
CA VAL A 104 -30.87 -10.47 1.54
C VAL A 104 -29.90 -10.31 0.37
N ILE A 105 -29.64 -11.42 -0.33
CA ILE A 105 -28.77 -11.46 -1.52
C ILE A 105 -29.66 -11.30 -2.76
N THR A 106 -29.79 -10.06 -3.26
CA THR A 106 -30.46 -9.76 -4.54
C THR A 106 -29.45 -9.43 -5.63
N TRP A 107 -29.79 -9.73 -6.89
CA TRP A 107 -28.90 -9.47 -8.03
C TRP A 107 -28.54 -7.99 -8.20
N GLU A 108 -29.50 -7.10 -7.99
CA GLU A 108 -29.28 -5.64 -8.02
C GLU A 108 -28.27 -5.19 -6.97
N ARG A 109 -28.28 -5.82 -5.79
CA ARG A 109 -27.35 -5.53 -4.70
C ARG A 109 -25.95 -6.07 -5.00
N ILE A 110 -25.83 -7.25 -5.62
CA ILE A 110 -24.53 -7.77 -6.04
C ILE A 110 -23.91 -6.84 -7.09
N LEU A 111 -24.69 -6.40 -8.08
CA LEU A 111 -24.20 -5.48 -9.11
C LEU A 111 -23.84 -4.10 -8.56
N SER A 112 -24.56 -3.61 -7.54
CA SER A 112 -24.24 -2.31 -6.92
C SER A 112 -22.91 -2.33 -6.15
N HIS A 113 -22.47 -3.50 -5.68
CA HIS A 113 -21.20 -3.68 -4.99
C HIS A 113 -20.05 -4.03 -5.95
N PHE A 114 -20.32 -4.18 -7.25
CA PHE A 114 -19.31 -4.48 -8.26
C PHE A 114 -18.65 -3.19 -8.77
N ASP A 115 -17.85 -2.58 -7.91
CA ASP A 115 -17.24 -1.28 -8.14
C ASP A 115 -15.76 -1.37 -8.53
N ILE A 116 -15.09 -0.22 -8.59
CA ILE A 116 -13.68 -0.12 -8.94
C ILE A 116 -12.78 -0.91 -7.98
N PHE A 117 -13.21 -1.14 -6.73
CA PHE A 117 -12.42 -1.86 -5.74
C PHE A 117 -12.33 -3.35 -6.08
N VAL A 118 -13.40 -3.95 -6.60
CA VAL A 118 -13.41 -5.34 -7.09
C VAL A 118 -12.39 -5.53 -8.21
N PHE A 119 -12.38 -4.63 -9.21
CA PHE A 119 -11.40 -4.67 -10.29
C PHE A 119 -9.97 -4.41 -9.79
N GLY A 120 -9.82 -3.47 -8.85
CA GLY A 120 -8.55 -3.18 -8.20
C GLY A 120 -7.98 -4.36 -7.44
N ASN A 121 -8.83 -5.08 -6.69
CA ASN A 121 -8.48 -6.30 -5.96
C ASN A 121 -8.05 -7.40 -6.93
N PHE A 122 -8.85 -7.68 -7.95
CA PHE A 122 -8.52 -8.70 -8.95
C PHE A 122 -7.18 -8.40 -9.67
N ALA A 123 -7.03 -7.18 -10.20
CA ALA A 123 -5.81 -6.78 -10.90
C ALA A 123 -4.60 -6.73 -9.96
N GLY A 124 -4.79 -6.26 -8.73
CA GLY A 124 -3.78 -6.24 -7.69
C GLY A 124 -3.28 -7.65 -7.35
N TRP A 125 -4.17 -8.63 -7.21
CA TRP A 125 -3.80 -10.02 -6.96
C TRP A 125 -3.13 -10.69 -8.15
N ALA A 126 -3.57 -10.39 -9.37
CA ALA A 126 -2.86 -10.81 -10.57
C ALA A 126 -1.41 -10.29 -10.60
N MET A 127 -1.20 -9.01 -10.29
CA MET A 127 0.15 -8.43 -10.25
C MET A 127 1.00 -9.00 -9.11
N LYS A 128 0.42 -9.16 -7.91
CA LYS A 128 1.11 -9.81 -6.77
C LYS A 128 1.54 -11.23 -7.13
N ALA A 129 0.68 -12.00 -7.78
CA ALA A 129 1.00 -13.36 -8.20
C ALA A 129 2.11 -13.40 -9.27
N LEU A 130 2.13 -12.45 -10.22
CA LEU A 130 3.21 -12.30 -11.20
C LEU A 130 4.57 -11.99 -10.56
N LEU A 131 4.58 -11.25 -9.45
CA LEU A 131 5.79 -10.88 -8.71
C LEU A 131 6.29 -11.98 -7.79
N ILE A 132 5.39 -12.57 -6.99
CA ILE A 132 5.73 -13.58 -5.97
C ILE A 132 5.97 -14.96 -6.60
N ARG A 133 5.23 -15.28 -7.68
CA ARG A 133 5.37 -16.51 -8.48
C ARG A 133 5.27 -17.80 -7.66
N SER A 134 4.50 -17.79 -6.58
CA SER A 134 4.27 -18.94 -5.70
C SER A 134 2.83 -18.95 -5.20
N TYR A 135 2.10 -20.03 -5.49
CA TYR A 135 0.71 -20.19 -5.05
C TYR A 135 0.60 -20.18 -3.53
N GLY A 136 1.46 -20.92 -2.82
CA GLY A 136 1.37 -21.03 -1.36
C GLY A 136 1.52 -19.67 -0.68
N VAL A 137 2.55 -18.90 -1.05
CA VAL A 137 2.80 -17.57 -0.48
C VAL A 137 1.66 -16.60 -0.83
N CYS A 138 1.16 -16.62 -2.07
CA CYS A 138 0.05 -15.75 -2.47
C CYS A 138 -1.24 -16.07 -1.69
N TRP A 139 -1.57 -17.35 -1.51
CA TRP A 139 -2.73 -17.76 -0.72
C TRP A 139 -2.59 -17.41 0.75
N THR A 140 -1.41 -17.61 1.35
CA THR A 140 -1.16 -17.20 2.74
C THR A 140 -1.36 -15.70 2.92
N ILE A 141 -0.77 -14.87 2.05
CA ILE A 141 -0.96 -13.41 2.12
C ILE A 141 -2.43 -13.04 1.90
N SER A 142 -3.14 -13.74 1.01
CA SER A 142 -4.57 -13.49 0.75
C SER A 142 -5.38 -13.73 2.01
N ILE A 143 -5.21 -14.89 2.65
CA ILE A 143 -5.89 -15.22 3.91
C ILE A 143 -5.53 -14.22 5.02
N THR A 144 -4.25 -13.90 5.18
CA THR A 144 -3.81 -12.95 6.22
C THR A 144 -4.38 -11.55 5.99
N ARG A 145 -4.54 -11.11 4.74
CA ARG A 145 -5.19 -9.83 4.42
C ARG A 145 -6.64 -9.80 4.89
N GLU A 146 -7.44 -10.80 4.49
CA GLU A 146 -8.86 -10.85 4.86
C GLU A 146 -9.06 -10.95 6.38
N LEU A 147 -8.22 -11.72 7.07
CA LEU A 147 -8.23 -11.78 8.53
C LEU A 147 -7.92 -10.41 9.15
N THR A 148 -6.95 -9.68 8.59
CA THR A 148 -6.57 -8.34 9.07
C THR A 148 -7.73 -7.37 8.92
N GLU A 149 -8.46 -7.42 7.80
CA GLU A 149 -9.65 -6.60 7.58
C GLU A 149 -10.76 -6.94 8.59
N LEU A 150 -11.01 -8.23 8.83
CA LEU A 150 -11.97 -8.67 9.84
C LEU A 150 -11.58 -8.25 11.27
N PHE A 151 -10.29 -8.30 11.62
CA PHE A 151 -9.83 -7.83 12.93
C PHE A 151 -9.96 -6.32 13.08
N PHE A 152 -9.71 -5.53 12.03
CA PHE A 152 -9.69 -4.07 12.09
C PHE A 152 -10.97 -3.37 11.60
N MET A 153 -12.03 -4.11 11.29
CA MET A 153 -13.34 -3.56 10.91
C MET A 153 -13.92 -2.57 11.94
N HIS A 154 -13.57 -2.73 13.21
CA HIS A 154 -14.00 -1.83 14.28
C HIS A 154 -13.28 -0.47 14.28
N LEU A 155 -12.08 -0.39 13.69
CA LEU A 155 -11.32 0.85 13.57
C LEU A 155 -11.64 1.60 12.27
N LEU A 156 -11.86 0.87 11.18
CA LEU A 156 -12.17 1.43 9.87
C LEU A 156 -13.55 0.94 9.40
N PRO A 157 -14.60 1.78 9.46
CA PRO A 157 -15.95 1.40 9.03
C PRO A 157 -16.04 1.08 7.53
N ASN A 158 -15.05 1.52 6.74
CA ASN A 158 -14.95 1.16 5.32
C ASN A 158 -14.70 -0.34 5.08
N PHE A 159 -14.18 -1.08 6.07
CA PHE A 159 -14.01 -2.55 5.98
C PHE A 159 -15.20 -3.32 6.53
N PHE A 160 -16.27 -2.61 6.91
CA PHE A 160 -17.49 -3.23 7.40
C PHE A 160 -18.37 -3.59 6.21
N GLU A 161 -18.16 -4.81 5.71
CA GLU A 161 -18.83 -5.36 4.53
C GLU A 161 -19.63 -6.62 4.90
N CYS A 162 -20.53 -7.03 4.00
CA CYS A 162 -21.26 -8.27 4.20
C CYS A 162 -20.33 -9.50 4.10
N TRP A 163 -20.58 -10.51 4.95
CA TRP A 163 -19.77 -11.75 4.97
C TRP A 163 -19.64 -12.41 3.60
N TRP A 164 -20.69 -12.39 2.78
CA TRP A 164 -20.69 -13.01 1.45
C TRP A 164 -19.85 -12.20 0.45
N TYR A 165 -19.81 -10.87 0.60
CA TYR A 165 -18.99 -10.00 -0.22
C TYR A 165 -17.51 -10.28 0.07
N GLN A 166 -17.13 -10.24 1.35
CA GLN A 166 -15.77 -10.50 1.79
C GLN A 166 -15.27 -11.92 1.42
N VAL A 167 -16.08 -12.95 1.69
CA VAL A 167 -15.65 -14.34 1.48
C VAL A 167 -15.76 -14.79 0.01
N ILE A 168 -16.85 -14.42 -0.67
CA ILE A 168 -17.14 -14.94 -2.02
C ILE A 168 -16.57 -13.99 -3.07
N LEU A 169 -16.84 -12.70 -2.96
CA LEU A 169 -16.44 -11.74 -3.99
C LEU A 169 -14.96 -11.39 -3.87
N ASP A 170 -14.49 -11.00 -2.68
CA ASP A 170 -13.10 -10.60 -2.49
C ASP A 170 -12.17 -11.81 -2.41
N PHE A 171 -12.33 -12.67 -1.40
CA PHE A 171 -11.40 -13.77 -1.17
C PHE A 171 -11.39 -14.81 -2.31
N LEU A 172 -12.55 -15.30 -2.73
CA LEU A 172 -12.62 -16.40 -3.70
C LEU A 172 -12.50 -15.91 -5.16
N LEU A 173 -13.31 -14.93 -5.56
CA LEU A 173 -13.35 -14.47 -6.95
C LEU A 173 -12.21 -13.52 -7.28
N CYS A 174 -12.03 -12.42 -6.53
CA CYS A 174 -11.01 -11.42 -6.83
C CYS A 174 -9.60 -11.96 -6.53
N ASN A 175 -9.36 -12.37 -5.28
CA ASN A 175 -8.03 -12.79 -4.87
C ASN A 175 -7.67 -14.13 -5.52
N GLY A 176 -8.56 -15.12 -5.43
CA GLY A 176 -8.36 -16.44 -6.06
C GLY A 176 -8.24 -16.37 -7.58
N GLY A 177 -9.14 -15.63 -8.24
CA GLY A 177 -9.12 -15.44 -9.69
C GLY A 177 -7.90 -14.65 -10.17
N GLY A 178 -7.52 -13.59 -9.45
CA GLY A 178 -6.32 -12.82 -9.73
C GLY A 178 -5.06 -13.67 -9.61
N ILE A 179 -4.92 -14.46 -8.53
CA ILE A 179 -3.80 -15.38 -8.34
C ILE A 179 -3.74 -16.40 -9.48
N TRP A 180 -4.88 -16.99 -9.85
CA TRP A 180 -4.95 -17.95 -10.95
C TRP A 180 -4.50 -17.32 -12.28
N LEU A 181 -4.97 -16.12 -12.59
CA LEU A 181 -4.60 -15.41 -13.81
C LEU A 181 -3.10 -15.08 -13.82
N GLY A 182 -2.59 -14.49 -12.74
CA GLY A 182 -1.17 -14.14 -12.64
C GLY A 182 -0.25 -15.35 -12.78
N MET A 183 -0.60 -16.47 -12.14
CA MET A 183 0.18 -17.71 -12.26
C MET A 183 0.03 -18.38 -13.63
N THR A 184 -1.12 -18.25 -14.29
CA THR A 184 -1.32 -18.73 -15.67
C THR A 184 -0.46 -17.94 -16.65
N VAL A 185 -0.38 -16.62 -16.49
CA VAL A 185 0.53 -15.77 -17.27
C VAL A 185 2.00 -16.13 -16.98
N CYS A 186 2.36 -16.44 -15.73
CA CYS A 186 3.70 -16.96 -15.41
C CYS A 186 4.04 -18.25 -16.16
N ARG A 187 3.08 -19.19 -16.24
CA ARG A 187 3.24 -20.45 -16.99
C ARG A 187 3.34 -20.20 -18.50
N PHE A 188 2.50 -19.32 -19.03
CA PHE A 188 2.51 -18.95 -20.45
C PHE A 188 3.83 -18.32 -20.88
N LEU A 189 4.45 -17.52 -20.00
CA LEU A 189 5.75 -16.88 -20.23
C LEU A 189 6.95 -17.75 -19.81
N GLU A 190 6.73 -19.03 -19.47
CA GLU A 190 7.75 -19.98 -18.99
C GLU A 190 8.63 -19.43 -17.85
N MET A 191 8.05 -18.59 -16.98
CA MET A 191 8.81 -18.01 -15.88
C MET A 191 9.09 -19.05 -14.80
N HIS A 192 10.34 -19.15 -14.38
CA HIS A 192 10.73 -20.00 -13.25
C HIS A 192 9.96 -19.62 -11.98
N THR A 193 9.36 -20.62 -11.34
CA THR A 193 8.72 -20.51 -10.04
C THR A 193 9.77 -20.59 -8.94
N TYR A 194 9.61 -19.78 -7.90
CA TYR A 194 10.49 -19.84 -6.74
C TYR A 194 10.01 -20.95 -5.82
N GLN A 195 10.83 -21.97 -5.64
CA GLN A 195 10.62 -22.97 -4.59
C GLN A 195 11.11 -22.40 -3.26
N LEU A 196 10.23 -22.37 -2.26
CA LEU A 196 10.62 -21.97 -0.91
C LEU A 196 11.60 -23.01 -0.38
N ALA A 197 12.87 -22.65 -0.18
CA ALA A 197 13.90 -23.58 0.29
C ALA A 197 13.62 -24.19 1.68
N SER A 198 12.65 -23.62 2.42
CA SER A 198 12.27 -24.04 3.78
C SER A 198 11.24 -25.18 3.82
N ILE A 199 10.60 -25.54 2.71
CA ILE A 199 9.62 -26.64 2.66
C ILE A 199 10.14 -27.66 1.65
N LYS A 200 10.77 -28.71 2.17
CA LYS A 200 11.14 -29.92 1.42
C LYS A 200 10.05 -30.98 1.60
#